data_AF-A0A950A5U9-F1
#
_entry.id   AF-A0A950A5U9-F1
#
_cell.length_a   1.000
_cell.length_b   1.000
_cell.length_c   1.000
_cell.angle_alpha   90.00
_cell.angle_beta   90.00
_cell.angle_gamma   90.00
#
_symmetry.space_group_name_H-M   'P 1'
#
loop_
_entity.id
_entity.type
_entity.pdbx_description
1 polymer ?
#
loop_
_entity_poly.entity_id
_entity_poly.type
_entity_poly.pdbx_seq_one_letter_code
_entity_poly.pdbx_strand_id
1 'polypeptide(L)'
;MTSVALKGLWGRKTRSILTALAILLGVAMISGTYVLTDTVQKAFTTAFGSAFRNSSAIITGRDTIKGSNATPTVPASVLARVRTLPDVSAASGAYLFDNVQLVGRDGKAISSGGAPTFGFGVDPTQARFNPIALVAGHWADGPHQVVIDSGTAANDHYRVGETIGAKGASRLASYT
;
A
#
# COMPACT_ATOMS: atom_id res chain seq x y z
N MET A 1 48.36 4.69 -28.28
CA MET A 1 48.36 5.53 -27.07
C MET A 1 47.80 4.83 -25.84
N THR A 2 46.70 4.08 -25.95
CA THR A 2 46.11 3.29 -24.84
C THR A 2 47.05 2.21 -24.25
N SER A 3 47.87 1.54 -25.08
CA SER A 3 48.80 0.49 -24.60
C SER A 3 49.89 1.02 -23.67
N VAL A 4 50.34 2.26 -23.86
CA VAL A 4 51.33 2.92 -23.00
C VAL A 4 50.69 3.31 -21.66
N ALA A 5 49.43 3.75 -21.67
CA ALA A 5 48.67 4.05 -20.46
C ALA A 5 48.41 2.79 -19.60
N LEU A 6 48.03 1.66 -20.23
CA LEU A 6 47.85 0.38 -19.52
C LEU A 6 49.16 -0.16 -18.93
N LYS A 7 50.27 -0.09 -19.69
CA LYS A 7 51.61 -0.44 -19.16
C LYS A 7 52.01 0.47 -18.00
N GLY A 8 51.68 1.76 -18.07
CA GLY A 8 51.88 2.72 -16.98
C GLY A 8 51.06 2.41 -15.72
N LEU A 9 49.85 1.85 -15.86
CA LEU A 9 49.03 1.37 -14.75
C LEU A 9 49.64 0.10 -14.11
N TRP A 10 50.08 -0.85 -14.94
CA TRP A 10 50.73 -2.09 -14.50
C TRP A 10 52.10 -1.88 -13.85
N GLY A 11 52.79 -0.78 -14.15
CA GLY A 11 54.04 -0.40 -13.49
C GLY A 11 53.88 0.08 -12.04
N ARG A 12 52.67 0.45 -11.61
CA ARG A 12 52.38 0.99 -10.26
C ARG A 12 51.06 0.43 -9.71
N LYS A 13 51.02 -0.90 -9.66
CA LYS A 13 49.83 -1.71 -9.34
C LYS A 13 49.10 -1.29 -8.06
N THR A 14 49.83 -1.05 -6.96
CA THR A 14 49.23 -0.67 -5.67
C THR A 14 48.52 0.68 -5.71
N ARG A 15 49.18 1.72 -6.24
CA ARG A 15 48.60 3.07 -6.38
C ARG A 15 47.40 3.07 -7.31
N SER A 16 47.47 2.32 -8.42
CA SER A 16 46.37 2.19 -9.37
C SER A 16 45.16 1.46 -8.78
N ILE A 17 45.37 0.41 -7.96
CA ILE A 17 44.27 -0.28 -7.27
C ILE A 17 43.62 0.63 -6.24
N LEU A 18 44.41 1.35 -5.43
CA LEU A 18 43.88 2.19 -4.35
C LEU A 18 43.06 3.37 -4.88
N THR A 19 43.50 3.97 -6.00
CA THR A 19 42.75 5.03 -6.69
C THR A 19 41.49 4.50 -7.35
N ALA A 20 41.53 3.32 -7.97
CA ALA A 20 40.34 2.66 -8.50
C ALA A 20 39.31 2.34 -7.40
N LEU A 21 39.76 1.84 -6.24
CA LEU A 21 38.89 1.57 -5.09
C LEU A 21 38.26 2.85 -4.54
N ALA A 22 39.02 3.94 -4.42
CA ALA A 22 38.48 5.23 -3.96
C ALA A 22 37.36 5.73 -4.88
N ILE A 23 37.56 5.64 -6.20
CA ILE A 23 36.54 6.01 -7.19
C ILE A 23 35.33 5.07 -7.11
N LEU A 24 35.55 3.75 -7.03
CA LEU A 24 34.48 2.76 -6.93
C LEU A 24 33.60 2.97 -5.70
N LEU A 25 34.21 3.22 -4.54
CA LEU A 25 33.47 3.49 -3.30
C LEU A 25 32.67 4.79 -3.40
N GLY A 26 33.24 5.85 -3.99
CA GLY A 26 32.53 7.11 -4.21
C GLY A 26 31.33 6.96 -5.15
N VAL A 27 31.52 6.29 -6.29
CA VAL A 27 30.43 6.04 -7.25
C VAL A 27 29.38 5.11 -6.66
N ALA A 28 29.78 4.04 -5.96
CA ALA A 28 28.85 3.11 -5.33
C ALA A 28 27.97 3.80 -4.27
N MET A 29 28.52 4.72 -3.48
CA MET A 29 27.74 5.48 -2.49
C MET A 29 26.71 6.41 -3.16
N ILE A 30 27.10 7.13 -4.20
CA ILE A 30 26.20 8.04 -4.93
C ILE A 30 25.11 7.25 -5.65
N SER A 31 25.49 6.20 -6.40
CA SER A 31 24.54 5.30 -7.07
C SER A 31 23.62 4.59 -6.08
N GLY A 32 24.14 4.16 -4.93
CA GLY A 32 23.33 3.52 -3.88
C GLY A 32 22.25 4.44 -3.33
N THR A 33 22.59 5.71 -3.07
CA THR A 33 21.60 6.72 -2.63
C THR A 33 20.54 6.95 -3.69
N TYR A 34 20.93 7.11 -4.97
CA TYR A 34 19.96 7.27 -6.04
C TYR A 34 19.05 6.06 -6.22
N VAL A 35 19.59 4.84 -6.19
CA VAL A 35 18.78 3.62 -6.28
C VAL A 35 17.80 3.53 -5.12
N LEU A 36 18.24 3.85 -3.90
CA LEU A 36 17.35 3.88 -2.73
C LEU A 36 16.24 4.92 -2.91
N THR A 37 16.60 6.15 -3.29
CA THR A 37 15.63 7.23 -3.55
C THR A 37 14.64 6.86 -4.64
N ASP A 38 15.11 6.35 -5.77
CA ASP A 38 14.25 5.91 -6.89
C ASP A 38 13.34 4.77 -6.48
N THR A 39 13.84 3.84 -5.66
CA THR A 39 13.04 2.72 -5.15
C THR A 39 11.94 3.21 -4.22
N VAL A 40 12.27 4.11 -3.29
CA VAL A 40 11.30 4.74 -2.39
C VAL A 40 10.26 5.53 -3.18
N GLN A 41 10.70 6.37 -4.12
CA GLN A 41 9.82 7.17 -4.98
C GLN A 41 8.87 6.25 -5.78
N LYS A 42 9.42 5.19 -6.40
CA LYS A 42 8.63 4.23 -7.19
C LYS A 42 7.64 3.45 -6.32
N ALA A 43 8.03 3.09 -5.09
CA ALA A 43 7.12 2.44 -4.16
C ALA A 43 5.92 3.36 -3.85
N PHE A 44 6.17 4.64 -3.56
CA PHE A 44 5.09 5.61 -3.34
C PHE A 44 4.24 5.86 -4.59
N THR A 45 4.85 6.13 -5.75
CA THR A 45 4.11 6.36 -6.99
C THR A 45 3.31 5.14 -7.42
N THR A 46 3.83 3.93 -7.20
CA THR A 46 3.09 2.70 -7.48
C THR A 46 1.92 2.55 -6.52
N ALA A 47 2.13 2.77 -5.22
CA ALA A 47 1.08 2.66 -4.20
C ALA A 47 -0.08 3.64 -4.43
N PHE A 48 0.23 4.90 -4.76
CA PHE A 48 -0.81 5.92 -4.98
C PHE A 48 -1.37 5.93 -6.41
N GLY A 49 -0.52 5.68 -7.41
CA GLY A 49 -0.93 5.66 -8.81
C GLY A 49 -1.76 4.43 -9.14
N SER A 50 -1.55 3.30 -8.47
CA SER A 50 -2.38 2.09 -8.66
C SER A 50 -3.80 2.27 -8.15
N ALA A 51 -3.95 2.92 -7.00
CA ALA A 51 -5.23 3.09 -6.33
C ALA A 51 -6.26 3.83 -7.20
N PHE A 52 -5.83 4.77 -8.05
CA PHE A 52 -6.72 5.64 -8.82
C PHE A 52 -6.56 5.50 -10.34
N ARG A 53 -5.81 4.51 -10.82
CA ARG A 53 -5.49 4.36 -12.26
C ARG A 53 -6.73 4.31 -13.16
N ASN A 54 -7.85 3.81 -12.66
CA ASN A 54 -9.12 3.68 -13.38
C ASN A 54 -10.20 4.68 -12.91
N SER A 55 -9.83 5.67 -12.10
CA SER A 55 -10.77 6.64 -11.52
C SER A 55 -10.56 8.01 -12.13
N SER A 56 -11.54 8.50 -12.90
CA SER A 56 -11.48 9.83 -13.52
C SER A 56 -11.78 10.97 -12.54
N ALA A 57 -12.54 10.69 -11.47
CA ALA A 57 -12.91 11.66 -10.45
C ALA A 57 -13.16 10.95 -9.11
N ILE A 58 -12.92 11.67 -8.01
CA ILE A 58 -13.21 11.24 -6.65
C ILE A 58 -14.10 12.29 -6.01
N ILE A 59 -15.25 11.86 -5.48
CA ILE A 59 -16.19 12.73 -4.78
C ILE A 59 -15.99 12.50 -3.29
N THR A 60 -15.59 13.54 -2.56
CA THR A 60 -15.38 13.52 -1.12
C THR A 60 -16.23 14.59 -0.42
N GLY A 61 -16.48 14.41 0.87
CA GLY A 61 -17.19 15.40 1.67
C GLY A 61 -16.39 16.70 1.76
N ARG A 62 -17.09 17.82 1.95
CA ARG A 62 -16.42 19.08 2.28
C ARG A 62 -16.09 19.05 3.77
N ASP A 63 -14.85 19.39 4.10
CA ASP A 63 -14.46 19.58 5.48
C ASP A 63 -15.17 20.82 6.06
N THR A 64 -15.98 20.61 7.08
CA THR A 64 -16.81 21.65 7.70
C THR A 64 -16.17 22.21 8.97
N ILE A 65 -15.12 21.57 9.51
CA ILE A 65 -14.48 21.96 10.77
C ILE A 65 -12.97 22.07 10.56
N LYS A 66 -12.44 23.31 10.57
CA LYS A 66 -10.99 23.54 10.51
C LYS A 66 -10.29 22.89 11.71
N GLY A 67 -9.40 21.94 11.44
CA GLY A 67 -8.62 21.23 12.46
C GLY A 67 -9.23 19.91 12.93
N SER A 68 -10.32 19.45 12.33
CA SER A 68 -10.85 18.11 12.57
C SER A 68 -10.02 17.07 11.80
N ASN A 69 -9.61 15.99 12.46
CA ASN A 69 -8.97 14.83 11.82
C ASN A 69 -9.99 13.83 11.25
N ALA A 70 -11.28 14.20 11.17
CA ALA A 70 -12.32 13.31 10.65
C ALA A 70 -12.34 13.38 9.12
N THR A 71 -12.23 12.22 8.47
CA THR A 71 -12.39 12.09 7.02
C THR A 71 -13.82 12.47 6.62
N PRO A 72 -14.05 13.55 5.84
CA PRO A 72 -15.39 13.97 5.46
C PRO A 72 -16.08 12.92 4.60
N THR A 73 -17.29 12.53 4.98
CA THR A 73 -18.06 11.50 4.26
C THR A 73 -19.11 12.12 3.34
N VAL A 74 -19.61 11.31 2.39
CA VAL A 74 -20.72 11.68 1.50
C VAL A 74 -21.92 10.77 1.75
N PRO A 75 -23.16 11.28 1.64
CA PRO A 75 -24.34 10.44 1.74
C PRO A 75 -24.38 9.37 0.65
N ALA A 76 -24.83 8.16 0.99
CA ALA A 76 -24.97 7.05 0.03
C ALA A 76 -25.90 7.38 -1.15
N SER A 77 -26.86 8.30 -0.98
CA SER A 77 -27.76 8.76 -2.04
C SER A 77 -27.02 9.50 -3.17
N VAL A 78 -25.84 10.07 -2.91
CA VAL A 78 -25.01 10.71 -3.94
C VAL A 78 -24.52 9.68 -4.94
N LEU A 79 -24.11 8.48 -4.49
CA LEU A 79 -23.68 7.41 -5.38
C LEU A 79 -24.80 7.00 -6.35
N ALA A 80 -26.03 6.86 -5.84
CA ALA A 80 -27.19 6.55 -6.68
C ALA A 80 -27.41 7.62 -7.75
N ARG A 81 -27.31 8.90 -7.38
CA ARG A 81 -27.43 10.01 -8.34
C ARG A 81 -26.32 10.01 -9.38
N VAL A 82 -25.07 9.80 -8.98
CA VAL A 82 -23.92 9.77 -9.89
C VAL A 82 -24.04 8.63 -10.90
N ARG A 83 -24.50 7.45 -10.47
CA ARG A 83 -24.74 6.31 -11.37
C ARG A 83 -25.80 6.57 -12.45
N THR A 84 -26.70 7.53 -12.25
CA THR A 84 -27.75 7.87 -13.24
C THR A 84 -27.31 8.87 -14.30
N LEU A 85 -26.11 9.46 -14.19
CA LEU A 85 -25.63 10.44 -15.15
C LEU A 85 -25.22 9.74 -16.46
N PRO A 86 -25.57 10.30 -17.63
CA PRO A 86 -25.33 9.67 -18.93
C PRO A 86 -23.85 9.47 -19.24
N ASP A 87 -22.97 10.34 -18.72
CA ASP A 87 -21.53 10.29 -18.96
C ASP A 87 -20.77 9.39 -17.95
N VAL A 88 -21.47 8.77 -16.99
CA VAL A 88 -20.85 7.93 -15.97
C VAL A 88 -20.91 6.46 -16.38
N SER A 89 -19.79 5.92 -16.87
CA SER A 89 -19.68 4.50 -17.21
C SER A 89 -19.77 3.58 -15.99
N ALA A 90 -19.19 3.99 -14.86
CA ALA A 90 -19.14 3.20 -13.64
C ALA A 90 -18.91 4.11 -12.43
N ALA A 91 -19.55 3.80 -11.30
CA ALA A 91 -19.31 4.48 -10.03
C ALA A 91 -19.42 3.48 -8.87
N SER A 92 -18.44 3.53 -7.97
CA SER A 92 -18.39 2.71 -6.76
C SER A 92 -18.36 3.59 -5.51
N GLY A 93 -18.93 3.08 -4.42
CA GLY A 93 -18.67 3.63 -3.10
C GLY A 93 -17.26 3.24 -2.65
N ALA A 94 -16.61 4.13 -1.90
CA ALA A 94 -15.37 3.83 -1.19
C ALA A 94 -15.65 3.90 0.31
N TYR A 95 -15.40 2.79 1.00
CA TYR A 95 -15.49 2.73 2.45
C TYR A 95 -14.07 2.69 3.00
N LEU A 96 -13.73 3.65 3.85
CA LEU A 96 -12.44 3.72 4.51
C LEU A 96 -12.70 3.87 6.01
N PHE A 97 -12.05 3.00 6.79
CA PHE A 97 -12.15 2.95 8.23
C PHE A 97 -10.76 3.13 8.81
N ASP A 98 -10.56 4.22 9.54
CA ASP A 98 -9.31 4.50 10.22
C ASP A 98 -9.17 3.68 11.50
N ASN A 99 -7.94 3.29 11.84
CA ASN A 99 -7.58 2.61 13.09
C ASN A 99 -8.31 1.28 13.30
N VAL A 100 -8.48 0.48 12.23
CA VAL A 100 -9.03 -0.87 12.34
C VAL A 100 -7.92 -1.82 12.80
N GLN A 101 -7.97 -2.21 14.06
CA GLN A 101 -7.00 -3.11 14.67
C GLN A 101 -7.49 -4.56 14.59
N LEU A 102 -6.67 -5.43 14.02
CA LEU A 102 -6.90 -6.87 14.06
C LEU A 102 -6.50 -7.43 15.43
N VAL A 103 -7.27 -8.39 15.92
CA VAL A 103 -7.07 -9.08 17.19
C VAL A 103 -6.96 -10.56 16.91
N GLY A 104 -5.84 -11.14 17.34
CA GLY A 104 -5.53 -12.54 17.13
C GLY A 104 -6.40 -13.49 17.95
N ARG A 105 -6.27 -14.78 17.65
CA ARG A 105 -6.91 -15.88 18.39
C ARG A 105 -6.57 -15.90 19.88
N ASP A 106 -5.43 -15.32 20.25
CA ASP A 106 -4.95 -15.17 21.63
C ASP A 106 -5.55 -13.94 22.35
N GLY A 107 -6.45 -13.20 21.69
CA GLY A 107 -7.07 -11.98 22.21
C GLY A 107 -6.15 -10.77 22.21
N LYS A 108 -4.92 -10.88 21.68
CA LYS A 108 -3.98 -9.76 21.58
C LYS A 108 -4.13 -9.07 20.25
N ALA A 109 -3.95 -7.76 20.26
CA ALA A 109 -3.90 -7.01 19.02
C ALA A 109 -2.68 -7.41 18.19
N ILE A 110 -2.91 -7.66 16.89
CA ILE A 110 -1.83 -7.89 15.93
C ILE A 110 -1.11 -6.56 15.71
N SER A 111 0.21 -6.57 15.90
CA SER A 111 1.04 -5.37 15.79
C SER A 111 1.31 -5.06 14.32
N SER A 112 1.11 -3.80 13.93
CA SER A 112 1.49 -3.27 12.62
C SER A 112 2.93 -2.75 12.57
N GLY A 113 3.72 -2.94 13.63
CA GLY A 113 5.10 -2.42 13.71
C GLY A 113 5.19 -0.89 13.74
N GLY A 114 4.13 -0.21 14.17
CA GLY A 114 4.04 1.26 14.23
C GLY A 114 3.43 1.91 12.98
N ALA A 115 3.11 1.14 11.94
CA ALA A 115 2.35 1.64 10.80
C ALA A 115 0.87 1.86 11.18
N PRO A 116 0.19 2.87 10.63
CA PRO A 116 -1.25 3.02 10.81
C PRO A 116 -2.01 1.81 10.24
N THR A 117 -3.12 1.43 10.87
CA THR A 117 -3.99 0.34 10.42
C THR A 117 -5.26 0.89 9.80
N PHE A 118 -5.68 0.29 8.69
CA PHE A 118 -6.86 0.72 7.93
C PHE A 118 -7.71 -0.48 7.55
N GLY A 119 -9.02 -0.29 7.58
CA GLY A 119 -9.98 -1.17 6.93
C GLY A 119 -10.57 -0.46 5.72
N PHE A 120 -10.79 -1.18 4.63
CA PHE A 120 -11.47 -0.63 3.47
C PHE A 120 -12.47 -1.63 2.89
N GLY A 121 -13.58 -1.11 2.39
CA GLY A 121 -14.59 -1.91 1.71
C GLY A 121 -14.25 -2.01 0.22
N VAL A 122 -14.31 -3.22 -0.30
CA VAL A 122 -14.18 -3.51 -1.73
C VAL A 122 -15.56 -3.84 -2.28
N ASP A 123 -15.97 -3.18 -3.37
CA ASP A 123 -17.18 -3.57 -4.14
C ASP A 123 -16.77 -4.58 -5.22
N PRO A 124 -17.11 -5.88 -5.08
CA PRO A 124 -16.72 -6.90 -6.05
C PRO A 124 -17.38 -6.69 -7.42
N THR A 125 -18.53 -5.99 -7.48
CA THR A 125 -19.22 -5.69 -8.75
C THR A 125 -18.51 -4.63 -9.57
N GLN A 126 -17.61 -3.86 -8.94
CA GLN A 126 -16.83 -2.80 -9.56
C GLN A 126 -15.33 -3.07 -9.44
N ALA A 127 -14.90 -4.30 -9.78
CA ALA A 127 -13.50 -4.75 -9.72
C ALA A 127 -12.49 -3.82 -10.43
N ARG A 128 -12.93 -3.03 -11.41
CA ARG A 128 -12.09 -2.02 -12.09
C ARG A 128 -11.49 -0.97 -11.14
N PHE A 129 -12.15 -0.69 -10.02
CA PHE A 129 -11.66 0.25 -9.01
C PHE A 129 -10.91 -0.44 -7.87
N ASN A 130 -10.76 -1.77 -7.93
CA ASN A 130 -10.04 -2.51 -6.92
C ASN A 130 -8.54 -2.62 -7.29
N PRO A 131 -7.62 -1.96 -6.56
CA PRO A 131 -6.19 -2.00 -6.86
C PRO A 131 -5.50 -3.25 -6.29
N ILE A 132 -6.20 -4.05 -5.47
CA ILE A 132 -5.65 -5.25 -4.83
C ILE A 132 -6.17 -6.52 -5.50
N ALA A 133 -5.35 -7.57 -5.46
CA ALA A 133 -5.69 -8.89 -5.99
C ALA A 133 -5.97 -9.86 -4.84
N LEU A 134 -7.01 -10.68 -5.01
CA LEU A 134 -7.30 -11.75 -4.07
C LEU A 134 -6.32 -12.90 -4.30
N VAL A 135 -5.59 -13.29 -3.25
CA VAL A 135 -4.60 -14.38 -3.31
C VAL A 135 -5.24 -15.74 -3.07
N ALA A 136 -6.22 -15.82 -2.16
CA ALA A 136 -6.92 -17.05 -1.80
C ALA A 136 -8.33 -16.74 -1.26
N GLY A 137 -9.23 -17.72 -1.36
CA GLY A 137 -10.61 -17.61 -0.84
C GLY A 137 -11.54 -16.84 -1.78
N HIS A 138 -12.46 -16.07 -1.20
CA HIS A 138 -13.37 -15.17 -1.90
C HIS A 138 -13.41 -13.80 -1.20
N TRP A 139 -13.90 -12.77 -1.90
CA TRP A 139 -14.17 -11.49 -1.26
C TRP A 139 -15.27 -11.64 -0.21
N ALA A 140 -15.18 -10.88 0.88
CA ALA A 140 -16.22 -10.84 1.89
C ALA A 140 -17.53 -10.33 1.28
N ASP A 141 -18.59 -11.14 1.37
CA ASP A 141 -19.94 -10.81 0.91
C ASP A 141 -20.97 -10.78 2.05
N GLY A 142 -20.61 -11.34 3.21
CA GLY A 142 -21.45 -11.41 4.40
C GLY A 142 -21.05 -10.46 5.54
N PRO A 143 -21.96 -10.21 6.50
CA PRO A 143 -21.75 -9.26 7.61
C PRO A 143 -20.69 -9.71 8.63
N HIS A 144 -20.29 -10.97 8.62
CA HIS A 144 -19.30 -11.55 9.53
C HIS A 144 -18.08 -12.09 8.80
N GLN A 145 -17.82 -11.61 7.59
CA GLN A 145 -16.67 -12.00 6.80
C GLN A 145 -15.67 -10.85 6.68
N VAL A 146 -14.38 -11.18 6.67
CA VAL A 146 -13.32 -10.19 6.44
C VAL A 146 -12.22 -10.78 5.58
N VAL A 147 -11.60 -9.94 4.75
CA VAL A 147 -10.37 -10.31 4.04
C VAL A 147 -9.22 -9.58 4.71
N ILE A 148 -8.17 -10.31 5.06
CA ILE A 148 -6.92 -9.77 5.63
C ILE A 148 -5.80 -9.82 4.58
N ASP A 149 -4.79 -8.98 4.74
CA ASP A 149 -3.65 -9.00 3.84
C ASP A 149 -2.81 -10.28 4.02
N SER A 150 -2.10 -10.67 2.96
CA SER A 150 -1.30 -11.88 2.95
C SER A 150 -0.12 -11.85 3.94
N GLY A 151 0.38 -10.66 4.28
CA GLY A 151 1.48 -10.49 5.23
C GLY A 151 1.04 -10.84 6.64
N THR A 152 -0.07 -10.27 7.11
CA THR A 152 -0.68 -10.65 8.39
C THR A 152 -1.07 -12.13 8.41
N ALA A 153 -1.69 -12.64 7.34
CA ALA A 153 -2.05 -14.06 7.29
C ALA A 153 -0.82 -15.00 7.41
N ALA A 154 0.30 -14.66 6.76
CA ALA A 154 1.51 -15.47 6.81
C ALA A 154 2.21 -15.39 8.18
N ASN A 155 2.32 -14.18 8.75
CA ASN A 155 3.03 -13.95 10.02
C ASN A 155 2.31 -14.55 11.22
N ASP A 156 0.96 -14.50 11.23
CA ASP A 156 0.13 -15.01 12.32
C ASP A 156 -0.51 -16.39 11.99
N HIS A 157 -0.08 -17.00 10.89
CA HIS A 157 -0.47 -18.34 10.44
C HIS A 157 -1.99 -18.55 10.31
N TYR A 158 -2.66 -17.60 9.65
CA TYR A 158 -4.08 -17.72 9.33
C TYR A 158 -4.32 -18.48 8.03
N ARG A 159 -5.43 -19.22 7.99
CA ARG A 159 -5.99 -19.86 6.79
C ARG A 159 -7.39 -19.33 6.50
N VAL A 160 -7.82 -19.45 5.24
CA VAL A 160 -9.18 -19.08 4.83
C VAL A 160 -10.19 -19.89 5.64
N GLY A 161 -11.21 -19.20 6.19
CA GLY A 161 -12.24 -19.81 7.02
C GLY A 161 -11.91 -19.84 8.51
N GLU A 162 -10.76 -19.31 8.94
CA GLU A 162 -10.44 -19.13 10.36
C GLU A 162 -10.97 -17.81 10.91
N THR A 163 -11.32 -17.80 12.19
CA THR A 163 -11.87 -16.61 12.84
C THR A 163 -10.77 -15.66 13.31
N ILE A 164 -10.97 -14.37 13.05
CA ILE A 164 -10.13 -13.27 13.52
C ILE A 164 -10.99 -12.15 14.13
N GLY A 165 -10.48 -11.50 15.16
CA GLY A 165 -11.12 -10.32 15.73
C GLY A 165 -10.75 -9.06 14.95
N ALA A 166 -11.69 -8.13 14.79
CA ALA A 166 -11.38 -6.77 14.33
C ALA A 166 -12.08 -5.74 15.21
N LYS A 167 -11.35 -4.67 15.52
CA LYS A 167 -11.81 -3.56 16.36
C LYS A 167 -11.54 -2.25 15.64
N GLY A 168 -12.60 -1.53 15.28
CA GLY A 168 -12.54 -0.15 14.82
C GLY A 168 -13.03 0.81 15.90
N ALA A 169 -13.88 1.76 15.53
CA ALA A 169 -14.58 2.64 16.47
C ALA A 169 -15.64 1.91 17.33
N SER A 170 -16.11 0.75 16.88
CA SER A 170 -17.06 -0.11 17.58
C SER A 170 -16.35 -1.13 18.50
N ARG A 171 -17.15 -1.87 19.28
CA ARG A 171 -16.65 -3.00 20.09
C ARG A 171 -15.99 -4.05 19.20
N LEU A 172 -15.02 -4.77 19.78
CA LEU A 172 -14.40 -5.94 19.17
C LEU A 172 -15.48 -6.89 18.67
N ALA A 173 -15.40 -7.24 17.38
CA ALA A 173 -16.25 -8.23 16.74
C ALA A 173 -15.38 -9.31 16.09
N SER A 174 -15.93 -10.52 15.98
CA SER A 174 -15.26 -11.66 15.34
C SER A 174 -15.78 -11.84 13.92
N TYR A 175 -14.87 -12.13 13.01
CA TYR A 175 -15.11 -12.30 11.58
C TYR A 175 -14.41 -13.59 11.10
N THR A 176 -14.85 -14.13 9.97
CA THR A 176 -14.28 -15.34 9.33
C THR A 176 -13.76 -15.03 7.92
#